data_AF-A0A9D2BZF0-F1
#
_entry.id   AF-A0A9D2BZF0-F1
#
_cell.length_a   1.000
_cell.length_b   1.000
_cell.length_c   1.000
_cell.angle_alpha   90.00
_cell.angle_beta   90.00
_cell.angle_gamma   90.00
#
_symmetry.space_group_name_H-M   'P 1'
#
loop_
_entity.id
_entity.type
_entity.pdbx_description
1 polymer ?
#
loop_
_entity_poly.entity_id
_entity_poly.type
_entity_poly.pdbx_seq_one_letter_code
_entity_poly.pdbx_strand_id
1 'polypeptide(L)'
;MPEQEALFAALGDEVRLRLLETLEHGPQSAEALGNALGLTQTEVGAHLAVLERCGLASKGPAGWALTDGSLSAVKGLAQVLLPLRSRPPKKGDSAMQRKKLYVLTGFLGAGKTTVLLHILKELEGKRVGVIQNEFGKLSIDGEILRRDGITMTEISRGSIFCSCLKLNFVQALAEMGQQDLEYVFVESSGLADPSNIEEILEAVKVLAGDVYQLKGVLCLIDGAQFLQQLSDVATVDRQLAHCHLAIVNKADLIDEEQLSQVLAALRKVNPRCALQVCKNGAVDLSFLEEDLMALQWAACEDSLNSPDNKPKTLSLTAPGVVPKAKLEAFLHAVLPECYRIKGFFLLEDGWNQVDVVGPQIDYKPAPEKEESHLVFLSKVGPKVIRTIDNAWREQVGLPMKLHN
;
A
#
# COMPACT_ATOMS: atom_id res chain seq x y z
N MET A 1 -9.35 -14.85 -10.20
CA MET A 1 -8.48 -14.75 -9.00
C MET A 1 -7.50 -15.91 -8.83
N PRO A 2 -7.80 -17.19 -9.18
CA PRO A 2 -6.78 -18.25 -9.19
C PRO A 2 -5.67 -18.04 -10.24
N GLU A 3 -5.95 -17.26 -11.29
CA GLU A 3 -5.04 -17.06 -12.42
C GLU A 3 -3.78 -16.26 -12.06
N GLN A 4 -3.85 -15.24 -11.18
CA GLN A 4 -2.70 -14.37 -10.90
C GLN A 4 -1.69 -15.00 -9.93
N GLU A 5 -2.14 -15.73 -8.91
CA GLU A 5 -1.28 -16.55 -8.05
C GLU A 5 -0.62 -17.67 -8.83
N ALA A 6 -1.38 -18.34 -9.71
CA ALA A 6 -0.85 -19.38 -10.58
C ALA A 6 0.19 -18.80 -11.55
N LEU A 7 -0.07 -17.62 -12.14
CA LEU A 7 0.87 -16.91 -13.00
C LEU A 7 2.16 -16.52 -12.25
N PHE A 8 2.03 -16.06 -11.00
CA PHE A 8 3.16 -15.69 -10.18
C PHE A 8 4.00 -16.91 -9.79
N ALA A 9 3.34 -17.99 -9.35
CA ALA A 9 4.00 -19.27 -9.08
C ALA A 9 4.66 -19.83 -10.35
N ALA A 10 4.04 -19.66 -11.53
CA ALA A 10 4.56 -20.02 -12.86
C ALA A 10 5.85 -19.29 -13.24
N LEU A 11 5.87 -17.97 -13.05
CA LEU A 11 6.96 -17.12 -13.48
C LEU A 11 8.07 -16.96 -12.42
N GLY A 12 7.82 -17.33 -11.17
CA GLY A 12 8.83 -17.32 -10.10
C GLY A 12 9.92 -18.39 -10.24
N ASP A 13 9.72 -19.36 -11.14
CA ASP A 13 10.56 -20.55 -11.30
C ASP A 13 11.44 -20.45 -12.55
N GLU A 14 12.75 -20.64 -12.35
CA GLU A 14 13.76 -20.45 -13.38
C GLU A 14 13.64 -21.44 -14.54
N VAL A 15 13.22 -22.68 -14.27
CA VAL A 15 13.01 -23.69 -15.31
C VAL A 15 11.83 -23.30 -16.19
N ARG A 16 10.72 -22.85 -15.59
CA ARG A 16 9.53 -22.41 -16.32
C ARG A 16 9.78 -21.17 -17.17
N LEU A 17 10.59 -20.23 -16.71
CA LEU A 17 10.99 -19.07 -17.51
C LEU A 17 11.81 -19.49 -18.75
N ARG A 18 12.81 -20.36 -18.57
CA ARG A 18 13.63 -20.86 -19.69
C ARG A 18 12.82 -21.68 -20.69
N LEU A 19 11.81 -22.43 -20.22
CA LEU A 19 10.84 -23.10 -21.09
C LEU A 19 10.07 -22.07 -21.94
N LEU A 20 9.56 -21.00 -21.33
CA LEU A 20 8.84 -19.94 -22.05
C LEU A 20 9.72 -19.20 -23.07
N GLU A 21 10.98 -18.92 -22.73
CA GLU A 21 11.97 -18.35 -23.67
C GLU A 21 12.22 -19.29 -24.86
N THR A 22 12.36 -20.59 -24.60
CA THR A 22 12.56 -21.58 -25.67
C THR A 22 11.35 -21.66 -26.60
N LEU A 23 10.14 -21.54 -26.04
CA LEU A 23 8.88 -21.54 -26.79
C LEU A 23 8.62 -20.23 -27.56
N GLU A 24 9.31 -19.13 -27.25
CA GLU A 24 9.26 -17.88 -28.04
C GLU A 24 9.83 -18.12 -29.46
N HIS A 25 10.74 -19.07 -29.61
CA HIS A 25 11.32 -19.44 -30.89
C HIS A 25 10.47 -20.42 -31.71
N GLY A 26 9.26 -20.75 -31.24
CA GLY A 26 8.29 -21.58 -31.93
C GLY A 26 7.92 -22.85 -31.16
N PRO A 27 6.92 -23.62 -31.65
CA PRO A 27 6.44 -24.80 -30.97
C PRO A 27 7.52 -25.89 -30.81
N GLN A 28 7.59 -26.52 -29.64
CA GLN A 28 8.58 -27.56 -29.32
C GLN A 28 7.94 -28.80 -28.69
N SER A 29 8.51 -29.98 -28.92
CA SER A 29 8.11 -31.19 -28.18
C SER A 29 8.63 -31.14 -26.74
N ALA A 30 7.94 -31.81 -25.81
CA ALA A 30 8.41 -31.91 -24.41
C ALA A 30 9.80 -32.57 -24.31
N GLU A 31 10.11 -33.48 -25.24
CA GLU A 31 11.42 -34.12 -25.36
C GLU A 31 12.51 -33.13 -25.80
N ALA A 32 12.23 -32.28 -26.80
CA ALA A 32 13.16 -31.25 -27.24
C ALA A 32 13.43 -30.21 -26.13
N LEU A 33 12.39 -29.81 -25.40
CA LEU A 33 12.50 -28.91 -24.24
C LEU A 33 13.34 -29.52 -23.11
N GLY A 34 13.16 -30.82 -22.82
CA GLY A 34 13.98 -31.54 -21.84
C GLY A 34 15.45 -31.61 -22.22
N ASN A 35 15.73 -31.92 -23.48
CA ASN A 35 17.10 -31.95 -24.00
C ASN A 35 17.77 -30.57 -23.96
N ALA A 36 17.03 -29.49 -24.24
CA ALA A 36 17.55 -28.13 -24.20
C ALA A 36 17.90 -27.65 -22.77
N LEU A 37 17.18 -28.14 -21.77
CA LEU A 37 17.32 -27.69 -20.37
C LEU A 37 18.03 -28.70 -19.47
N GLY A 38 18.36 -29.90 -19.98
CA GLY A 38 19.00 -30.96 -19.19
C GLY A 38 18.05 -31.61 -18.17
N LEU A 39 16.75 -31.69 -18.50
CA LEU A 39 15.69 -32.18 -17.62
C LEU A 39 15.05 -33.44 -18.19
N THR A 40 14.55 -34.31 -17.31
CA THR A 40 13.78 -35.49 -17.71
C THR A 40 12.41 -35.10 -18.28
N GLN A 41 11.83 -35.97 -19.13
CA GLN A 41 10.49 -35.72 -19.68
C GLN A 41 9.41 -35.57 -18.59
N THR A 42 9.57 -36.26 -17.45
CA THR A 42 8.66 -36.17 -16.31
C THR A 42 8.74 -34.80 -15.63
N GLU A 43 9.95 -34.27 -15.42
CA GLU A 43 10.15 -32.93 -14.84
C GLU A 43 9.61 -31.84 -15.76
N VAL A 44 9.94 -31.90 -17.05
CA VAL A 44 9.44 -30.95 -18.05
C VAL A 44 7.91 -31.00 -18.14
N GLY A 45 7.32 -32.20 -18.11
CA GLY A 45 5.88 -32.39 -18.11
C GLY A 45 5.19 -31.73 -16.91
N ALA A 46 5.79 -31.82 -15.71
CA ALA A 46 5.25 -31.17 -14.51
C ALA A 46 5.26 -29.65 -14.64
N HIS A 47 6.35 -29.07 -15.15
CA HIS A 47 6.45 -27.62 -15.38
C HIS A 47 5.49 -27.12 -16.47
N LEU A 48 5.38 -27.83 -17.59
CA LEU A 48 4.48 -27.48 -18.69
C LEU A 48 3.01 -27.57 -18.26
N ALA A 49 2.64 -28.55 -17.42
CA ALA A 49 1.29 -28.64 -16.86
C ALA A 49 0.94 -27.45 -15.94
N VAL A 50 1.93 -26.84 -15.29
CA VAL A 50 1.70 -25.58 -14.55
C VAL A 50 1.53 -24.42 -15.53
N LEU A 51 2.39 -24.29 -16.53
CA LEU A 51 2.29 -23.24 -17.55
C LEU A 51 0.95 -23.29 -18.32
N GLU A 52 0.44 -24.49 -18.59
CA GLU A 52 -0.86 -24.71 -19.22
C GLU A 52 -2.03 -24.23 -18.35
N ARG A 53 -2.01 -24.60 -17.06
CA ARG A 53 -3.03 -24.16 -16.10
C ARG A 53 -3.05 -22.64 -15.91
N CYS A 54 -1.90 -21.99 -16.09
CA CYS A 54 -1.77 -20.54 -15.99
C CYS A 54 -2.08 -19.81 -17.30
N GLY A 55 -2.45 -20.54 -18.36
CA GLY A 55 -2.72 -19.98 -19.66
C GLY A 55 -1.51 -19.34 -20.32
N LEU A 56 -0.28 -19.77 -19.99
CA LEU A 56 0.99 -19.24 -20.52
C LEU A 56 1.53 -20.05 -21.72
N ALA A 57 1.25 -21.35 -21.73
CA ALA A 57 1.60 -22.26 -22.79
C ALA A 57 0.45 -23.25 -23.03
N SER A 58 0.36 -23.86 -24.20
CA SER A 58 -0.65 -24.88 -24.49
C SER A 58 -0.08 -25.97 -25.37
N LYS A 59 -0.65 -27.18 -25.27
CA LYS A 59 -0.23 -28.31 -26.09
C LYS A 59 -1.05 -28.37 -27.39
N GLY A 60 -0.37 -28.20 -28.53
CA GLY A 60 -0.95 -28.30 -29.86
C GLY A 60 -0.40 -29.46 -30.71
N PRO A 61 -0.83 -29.57 -31.98
CA PRO A 61 -0.42 -30.65 -32.88
C PRO A 61 1.08 -30.67 -33.20
N ALA A 62 1.73 -29.49 -33.17
CA ALA A 62 3.16 -29.32 -33.41
C ALA A 62 4.03 -29.38 -32.13
N GLY A 63 3.41 -29.65 -30.97
CA GLY A 63 4.06 -29.59 -29.66
C GLY A 63 3.50 -28.47 -28.79
N TRP A 64 4.23 -28.15 -27.73
CA TRP A 64 3.91 -27.05 -26.82
C TRP A 64 4.24 -25.71 -27.47
N ALA A 65 3.37 -24.72 -27.28
CA ALA A 65 3.55 -23.36 -27.80
C ALA A 65 3.07 -22.32 -26.77
N LEU A 66 3.50 -21.06 -26.92
CA LEU A 66 2.95 -19.95 -26.14
C LEU A 66 1.51 -19.65 -26.56
N THR A 67 0.69 -19.26 -25.59
CA THR A 67 -0.67 -18.73 -25.81
C THR A 67 -0.63 -17.23 -26.16
N ASP A 68 -1.65 -16.75 -26.87
CA ASP A 68 -1.73 -15.34 -27.29
C ASP A 68 -1.77 -14.39 -26.08
N GLY A 69 -0.93 -13.34 -26.10
CA GLY A 69 -0.82 -12.37 -25.01
C GLY A 69 0.16 -12.76 -23.89
N SER A 70 0.68 -13.99 -23.87
CA SER A 70 1.64 -14.45 -22.86
C SER A 70 2.96 -13.70 -22.90
N LEU A 71 3.41 -13.31 -24.10
CA LEU A 71 4.66 -12.59 -24.29
C LEU A 71 4.66 -11.17 -23.71
N SER A 72 3.52 -10.48 -23.67
CA SER A 72 3.45 -9.14 -23.04
C SER A 72 3.44 -9.23 -21.52
N ALA A 73 2.74 -10.22 -20.95
CA ALA A 73 2.75 -10.52 -19.52
C ALA A 73 4.14 -11.00 -19.04
N VAL A 74 4.76 -11.90 -19.80
CA VAL A 74 6.11 -12.43 -19.53
C VAL A 74 7.17 -11.36 -19.73
N LYS A 75 7.13 -10.55 -20.80
CA LYS A 75 8.11 -9.44 -20.99
C LYS A 75 7.96 -8.35 -19.94
N GLY A 76 6.73 -8.02 -19.52
CA GLY A 76 6.47 -7.07 -18.45
C GLY A 76 7.03 -7.53 -17.10
N LEU A 77 6.88 -8.81 -16.74
CA LEU A 77 7.50 -9.37 -15.54
C LEU A 77 9.00 -9.66 -15.70
N ALA A 78 9.47 -10.13 -16.85
CA ALA A 78 10.88 -10.47 -17.08
C ALA A 78 11.78 -9.24 -17.08
N GLN A 79 11.33 -8.10 -17.65
CA GLN A 79 12.06 -6.83 -17.56
C GLN A 79 12.22 -6.34 -16.11
N VAL A 80 11.33 -6.77 -15.22
CA VAL A 80 11.40 -6.48 -13.78
C VAL A 80 12.29 -7.50 -13.05
N LEU A 81 12.17 -8.78 -13.39
CA LEU A 81 12.86 -9.89 -12.71
C LEU A 81 14.34 -10.02 -13.10
N LEU A 82 14.69 -9.74 -14.35
CA LEU A 82 16.05 -9.87 -14.90
C LEU A 82 17.07 -8.93 -14.22
N PRO A 83 16.78 -7.63 -14.00
CA PRO A 83 17.68 -6.73 -13.27
C PRO A 83 17.91 -7.17 -11.82
N LEU A 84 16.86 -7.64 -11.14
CA LEU A 84 16.91 -8.09 -9.74
C LEU A 84 17.74 -9.38 -9.57
N ARG A 85 17.75 -10.26 -10.59
CA ARG A 85 18.55 -11.50 -10.61
C ARG A 85 20.01 -11.28 -11.02
N SER A 86 20.31 -10.22 -11.77
CA SER A 86 21.65 -9.95 -12.33
C SER A 86 22.70 -9.50 -11.30
N ARG A 87 22.29 -9.17 -10.07
CA ARG A 87 23.20 -8.90 -8.95
C ARG A 87 23.24 -10.12 -8.03
N PRO A 88 24.35 -10.88 -7.98
CA PRO A 88 24.44 -11.96 -7.01
C PRO A 88 24.27 -11.36 -5.60
N PRO A 89 23.54 -12.03 -4.69
CA PRO A 89 23.62 -11.67 -3.28
C PRO A 89 25.09 -11.68 -2.91
N LYS A 90 25.61 -10.59 -2.31
CA LYS A 90 26.99 -10.56 -1.82
C LYS A 90 27.14 -11.75 -0.88
N LYS A 91 27.86 -12.80 -1.31
CA LYS A 91 28.28 -13.90 -0.45
C LYS A 91 29.23 -13.33 0.60
N GLY A 92 28.66 -12.96 1.74
CA GLY A 92 29.37 -12.78 3.00
C GLY A 92 28.92 -13.89 3.94
N ASP A 93 29.87 -14.67 4.44
CA ASP A 93 29.72 -15.80 5.36
C ASP A 93 29.30 -15.37 6.79
N SER A 94 28.16 -14.69 6.91
CA SER A 94 27.46 -14.53 8.18
C SER A 94 25.97 -14.70 7.89
N ALA A 95 25.25 -15.48 8.70
CA ALA A 95 23.80 -15.54 8.64
C ALA A 95 23.24 -14.11 8.69
N MET A 96 22.92 -13.54 7.53
CA MET A 96 22.53 -12.15 7.43
C MET A 96 21.21 -12.03 8.18
N GLN A 97 21.24 -11.37 9.32
CA GLN A 97 20.09 -11.28 10.22
C GLN A 97 18.91 -10.68 9.43
N ARG A 98 17.78 -11.39 9.40
CA ARG A 98 16.59 -10.94 8.68
C ARG A 98 16.18 -9.56 9.19
N LYS A 99 15.81 -8.67 8.27
CA LYS A 99 15.37 -7.32 8.56
C LYS A 99 14.02 -7.36 9.26
N LYS A 100 13.89 -6.61 10.36
CA LYS A 100 12.62 -6.54 11.11
C LYS A 100 11.63 -5.67 10.34
N LEU A 101 10.58 -6.27 9.79
CA LEU A 101 9.57 -5.60 8.99
C LEU A 101 8.32 -5.29 9.83
N TYR A 102 7.89 -4.03 9.82
CA TYR A 102 6.63 -3.59 10.40
C TYR A 102 5.77 -2.92 9.35
N VAL A 103 4.47 -3.19 9.37
CA VAL A 103 3.50 -2.56 8.45
C VAL A 103 2.59 -1.65 9.26
N LEU A 104 2.60 -0.36 8.95
CA LEU A 104 1.67 0.61 9.50
C LEU A 104 0.43 0.68 8.60
N THR A 105 -0.72 0.40 9.18
CA THR A 105 -2.03 0.48 8.53
C THR A 105 -2.99 1.33 9.36
N GLY A 106 -4.21 1.50 8.87
CA GLY A 106 -5.26 2.27 9.52
C GLY A 106 -5.89 3.30 8.60
N PHE A 107 -7.08 3.78 8.97
CA PHE A 107 -7.88 4.62 8.10
C PHE A 107 -7.22 5.99 7.80
N LEU A 108 -7.77 6.71 6.82
CA LEU A 108 -7.34 8.06 6.49
C LEU A 108 -7.46 8.96 7.73
N GLY A 109 -6.49 9.86 7.93
CA GLY A 109 -6.51 10.81 9.06
C GLY A 109 -6.10 10.25 10.44
N ALA A 110 -5.92 8.93 10.59
CA ALA A 110 -5.55 8.31 11.88
C ALA A 110 -4.16 8.71 12.43
N GLY A 111 -3.33 9.36 11.61
CA GLY A 111 -2.01 9.85 12.02
C GLY A 111 -0.83 8.91 11.75
N LYS A 112 -0.99 7.94 10.83
CA LYS A 112 0.06 6.98 10.43
C LYS A 112 1.43 7.63 10.19
N THR A 113 1.47 8.62 9.30
CA THR A 113 2.68 9.39 8.96
C THR A 113 3.29 10.09 10.19
N THR A 114 2.47 10.60 11.11
CA THR A 114 2.95 11.27 12.33
C THR A 114 3.54 10.27 13.33
N VAL A 115 2.93 9.10 13.49
CA VAL A 115 3.49 8.01 14.30
C VAL A 115 4.79 7.49 13.67
N LEU A 116 4.84 7.34 12.34
CA LEU A 116 6.04 6.91 11.64
C LEU A 116 7.21 7.89 11.88
N LEU A 117 6.97 9.20 11.76
CA LEU A 117 7.97 10.23 12.08
C LEU A 117 8.48 10.11 13.52
N HIS A 118 7.57 9.89 14.47
CA HIS A 118 7.94 9.65 15.87
C HIS A 118 8.83 8.42 16.03
N ILE A 119 8.46 7.29 15.42
CA ILE A 119 9.26 6.06 15.43
C ILE A 119 10.66 6.30 14.84
N LEU A 120 10.76 6.99 13.69
CA LEU A 120 12.05 7.28 13.05
C LEU A 120 12.95 8.15 13.92
N LYS A 121 12.36 9.08 14.68
CA LYS A 121 13.10 9.91 15.63
C LYS A 121 13.65 9.11 16.80
N GLU A 122 12.85 8.22 17.38
CA GLU A 122 13.27 7.36 18.50
C GLU A 122 14.28 6.27 18.07
N LEU A 123 14.29 5.92 16.78
CA LEU A 123 15.26 4.99 16.18
C LEU A 123 16.52 5.69 15.63
N GLU A 124 16.83 6.88 16.11
CA GLU A 124 18.03 7.61 15.72
C GLU A 124 19.31 6.77 15.94
N GLY A 125 20.18 6.73 14.93
CA GLY A 125 21.39 5.90 14.93
C GLY A 125 21.15 4.43 14.50
N LYS A 126 19.91 4.03 14.21
CA LYS A 126 19.60 2.74 13.59
C LYS A 126 19.55 2.86 12.07
N ARG A 127 19.79 1.74 11.38
CA ARG A 127 19.65 1.64 9.92
C ARG A 127 18.20 1.28 9.61
N VAL A 128 17.43 2.25 9.13
CA VAL A 128 15.97 2.12 8.96
C VAL A 128 15.58 2.34 7.51
N GLY A 129 14.90 1.36 6.92
CA GLY A 129 14.24 1.49 5.63
C GLY A 129 12.80 1.91 5.81
N VAL A 130 12.29 2.74 4.91
CA VAL A 130 10.87 3.11 4.92
C VAL A 130 10.32 3.07 3.51
N ILE A 131 9.17 2.41 3.37
CA ILE A 131 8.42 2.34 2.12
C ILE A 131 7.10 3.09 2.31
N GLN A 132 6.86 4.11 1.49
CA GLN A 132 5.66 4.94 1.57
C GLN A 132 4.89 4.99 0.24
N ASN A 133 3.58 5.11 0.35
CA ASN A 133 2.66 5.15 -0.80
C ASN A 133 2.49 6.56 -1.43
N GLU A 134 2.67 7.64 -0.67
CA GLU A 134 2.44 9.02 -1.16
C GLU A 134 3.38 10.01 -0.48
N PHE A 135 3.83 11.05 -1.22
CA PHE A 135 4.45 12.25 -0.68
C PHE A 135 3.52 12.92 0.36
N GLY A 136 3.82 12.72 1.65
CA GLY A 136 3.06 13.25 2.79
C GLY A 136 3.85 14.26 3.63
N LYS A 137 3.49 14.38 4.92
CA LYS A 137 4.22 15.20 5.91
C LYS A 137 5.73 14.86 5.96
N LEU A 138 6.07 13.59 5.76
CA LEU A 138 7.45 13.10 5.74
C LEU A 138 8.33 13.77 4.69
N SER A 139 7.79 14.06 3.51
CA SER A 139 8.52 14.77 2.44
C SER A 139 8.74 16.26 2.72
N ILE A 140 7.96 16.83 3.64
CA ILE A 140 8.06 18.22 4.09
C ILE A 140 9.08 18.34 5.22
N ASP A 141 9.16 17.33 6.10
CA ASP A 141 10.17 17.20 7.16
C ASP A 141 11.53 16.73 6.60
N GLY A 142 12.10 17.55 5.71
CA GLY A 142 13.41 17.30 5.09
C GLY A 142 14.57 17.19 6.09
N GLU A 143 14.40 17.64 7.35
CA GLU A 143 15.40 17.47 8.41
C GLU A 143 15.54 16.02 8.89
N ILE A 144 14.46 15.24 8.89
CA ILE A 144 14.52 13.81 9.25
C ILE A 144 15.07 13.01 8.06
N LEU A 145 14.72 13.40 6.83
CA LEU A 145 15.16 12.73 5.60
C LEU A 145 16.64 12.92 5.28
N ARG A 146 17.29 13.96 5.82
CA ARG A 146 18.73 14.24 5.62
C ARG A 146 19.63 13.53 6.63
N ARG A 147 19.09 12.73 7.54
CA ARG A 147 19.86 12.04 8.58
C ARG A 147 20.55 10.80 8.02
N ASP A 148 21.79 10.58 8.44
CA ASP A 148 22.54 9.38 8.10
C ASP A 148 21.85 8.12 8.68
N GLY A 149 21.64 7.10 7.84
CA GLY A 149 21.09 5.79 8.25
C GLY A 149 19.62 5.54 7.91
N ILE A 150 18.89 6.53 7.40
CA ILE A 150 17.51 6.34 6.92
C ILE A 150 17.51 6.18 5.38
N THR A 151 17.01 5.05 4.90
CA THR A 151 16.80 4.78 3.47
C THR A 151 15.31 4.84 3.16
N MET A 152 14.92 5.67 2.19
CA MET A 152 13.51 5.89 1.82
C MET A 152 13.25 5.43 0.40
N THR A 153 12.17 4.66 0.19
CA THR A 153 11.66 4.32 -1.14
C THR A 153 10.18 4.71 -1.22
N GLU A 154 9.83 5.44 -2.28
CA GLU A 154 8.44 5.76 -2.59
C GLU A 154 7.89 4.76 -3.61
N ILE A 155 6.64 4.34 -3.41
CA ILE A 155 5.86 3.62 -4.42
C ILE A 155 4.78 4.56 -4.94
N SER A 156 5.04 5.21 -6.07
CA SER A 156 4.05 6.07 -6.71
C SER A 156 3.02 5.21 -7.47
N ARG A 157 1.72 5.55 -7.31
CA ARG A 157 0.51 5.09 -8.06
C ARG A 157 -0.51 4.18 -7.36
N GLY A 158 -0.71 4.29 -6.04
CA GLY A 158 -1.94 3.81 -5.38
C GLY A 158 -1.76 2.60 -4.48
N SER A 159 -2.81 2.27 -3.71
CA SER A 159 -2.77 1.36 -2.54
C SER A 159 -1.81 0.18 -2.71
N ILE A 160 -0.82 0.13 -1.81
CA ILE A 160 0.20 -0.93 -1.66
C ILE A 160 -0.40 -2.35 -1.65
N PHE A 161 -1.67 -2.49 -1.24
CA PHE A 161 -2.41 -3.75 -1.17
C PHE A 161 -3.41 -3.99 -2.33
N CYS A 162 -3.45 -3.14 -3.36
CA CYS A 162 -4.23 -3.43 -4.58
C CYS A 162 -3.61 -4.62 -5.32
N SER A 163 -4.42 -5.59 -5.77
CA SER A 163 -3.96 -6.65 -6.68
C SER A 163 -3.24 -6.13 -7.92
N CYS A 164 -3.58 -4.92 -8.36
CA CYS A 164 -3.00 -4.21 -9.50
C CYS A 164 -1.58 -3.63 -9.26
N LEU A 165 -1.19 -3.39 -8.01
CA LEU A 165 0.07 -2.70 -7.62
C LEU A 165 0.96 -3.54 -6.70
N LYS A 166 0.50 -4.74 -6.36
CA LYS A 166 1.23 -5.77 -5.62
C LYS A 166 2.64 -6.00 -6.18
N LEU A 167 2.79 -5.95 -7.51
CA LEU A 167 4.09 -6.08 -8.19
C LEU A 167 5.07 -4.95 -7.83
N ASN A 168 4.63 -3.69 -7.83
CA ASN A 168 5.49 -2.55 -7.49
C ASN A 168 5.90 -2.60 -6.02
N PHE A 169 5.01 -3.06 -5.14
CA PHE A 169 5.32 -3.22 -3.73
C PHE A 169 6.30 -4.37 -3.46
N VAL A 170 6.09 -5.52 -4.10
CA VAL A 170 7.02 -6.65 -4.05
C VAL A 170 8.41 -6.22 -4.57
N GLN A 171 8.47 -5.44 -5.66
CA GLN A 171 9.73 -4.88 -6.18
C GLN A 171 10.40 -3.95 -5.17
N ALA A 172 9.67 -2.98 -4.62
CA ALA A 172 10.22 -2.05 -3.65
C ALA A 172 10.73 -2.76 -2.39
N LEU A 173 10.01 -3.78 -1.91
CA LEU A 173 10.46 -4.63 -0.80
C LEU A 173 11.72 -5.43 -1.19
N ALA A 174 11.79 -5.99 -2.40
CA ALA A 174 12.96 -6.72 -2.88
C ALA A 174 14.20 -5.81 -2.96
N GLU A 175 14.07 -4.60 -3.51
CA GLU A 175 15.13 -3.60 -3.60
C GLU A 175 15.58 -3.12 -2.21
N MET A 176 14.64 -2.81 -1.33
CA MET A 176 14.91 -2.45 0.06
C MET A 176 15.60 -3.61 0.82
N GLY A 177 15.29 -4.85 0.43
CA GLY A 177 15.87 -6.07 1.00
C GLY A 177 17.37 -6.20 0.72
N GLN A 178 17.88 -5.54 -0.32
CA GLN A 178 19.31 -5.52 -0.68
C GLN A 178 20.11 -4.48 0.13
N GLN A 179 19.43 -3.55 0.80
CA GLN A 179 20.07 -2.53 1.62
C GLN A 179 20.53 -3.13 2.97
N ASP A 180 21.50 -2.50 3.61
CA ASP A 180 21.99 -2.90 4.92
C ASP A 180 21.17 -2.20 6.03
N LEU A 181 20.08 -2.83 6.44
CA LEU A 181 19.06 -2.24 7.33
C LEU A 181 18.78 -3.17 8.51
N GLU A 182 18.44 -2.59 9.67
CA GLU A 182 17.96 -3.33 10.84
C GLU A 182 16.42 -3.40 10.85
N TYR A 183 15.76 -2.27 10.54
CA TYR A 183 14.30 -2.14 10.52
C TYR A 183 13.82 -1.73 9.13
N VAL A 184 12.66 -2.22 8.73
CA VAL A 184 11.90 -1.71 7.59
C VAL A 184 10.48 -1.41 8.02
N PHE A 185 10.01 -0.19 7.77
CA PHE A 185 8.64 0.23 8.03
C PHE A 185 7.92 0.48 6.71
N VAL A 186 6.73 -0.09 6.55
CA VAL A 186 5.87 0.16 5.40
C VAL A 186 4.68 0.98 5.86
N GLU A 187 4.48 2.17 5.31
CA GLU A 187 3.24 2.92 5.49
C GLU A 187 2.25 2.58 4.38
N SER A 188 1.16 1.91 4.75
CA SER A 188 0.08 1.58 3.82
C SER A 188 -0.82 2.80 3.54
N SER A 189 -1.56 2.76 2.42
CA SER A 189 -2.61 3.74 2.16
C SER A 189 -3.73 3.64 3.19
N GLY A 190 -4.45 4.73 3.44
CA GLY A 190 -5.56 4.74 4.41
C GLY A 190 -6.74 3.81 4.07
N LEU A 191 -6.80 3.30 2.84
CA LEU A 191 -7.80 2.33 2.39
C LEU A 191 -7.19 0.96 2.07
N ALA A 192 -5.93 0.76 2.46
CA ALA A 192 -5.20 -0.45 2.18
C ALA A 192 -5.53 -1.52 3.23
N ASP A 193 -5.81 -2.73 2.76
CA ASP A 193 -6.16 -3.90 3.55
C ASP A 193 -4.95 -4.84 3.69
N PRO A 194 -4.42 -5.07 4.90
CA PRO A 194 -3.19 -5.84 5.11
C PRO A 194 -3.39 -7.38 5.06
N SER A 195 -4.59 -7.90 4.79
CA SER A 195 -4.90 -9.34 4.85
C SER A 195 -4.00 -10.27 4.03
N ASN A 196 -3.33 -9.75 2.99
CA ASN A 196 -2.47 -10.52 2.08
C ASN A 196 -0.97 -10.24 2.24
N ILE A 197 -0.54 -9.65 3.37
CA ILE A 197 0.87 -9.32 3.59
C ILE A 197 1.79 -10.54 3.57
N GLU A 198 1.35 -11.68 4.13
CA GLU A 198 2.14 -12.92 4.14
C GLU A 198 2.39 -13.43 2.70
N GLU A 199 1.37 -13.37 1.85
CA GLU A 199 1.47 -13.73 0.44
C GLU A 199 2.46 -12.81 -0.32
N ILE A 200 2.44 -11.52 -0.02
CA ILE A 200 3.40 -10.55 -0.55
C ILE A 200 4.83 -10.88 -0.11
N LEU A 201 5.03 -11.29 1.14
CA LEU A 201 6.35 -11.64 1.65
C LEU A 201 6.87 -12.95 1.07
N GLU A 202 6.01 -13.94 0.81
CA GLU A 202 6.41 -15.14 0.09
C GLU A 202 6.84 -14.79 -1.35
N ALA A 203 6.12 -13.88 -2.01
CA ALA A 203 6.53 -13.34 -3.30
C ALA A 203 7.90 -12.65 -3.25
N VAL A 204 8.16 -11.81 -2.25
CA VAL A 204 9.47 -11.18 -2.05
C VAL A 204 10.56 -12.22 -1.78
N LYS A 205 10.26 -13.27 -1.02
CA LYS A 205 11.19 -14.35 -0.71
C LYS A 205 11.65 -15.10 -1.97
N VAL A 206 10.75 -15.30 -2.93
CA VAL A 206 11.09 -15.86 -4.24
C VAL A 206 12.02 -14.93 -5.03
N LEU A 207 11.87 -13.60 -4.90
CA LEU A 207 12.65 -12.62 -5.67
C LEU A 207 14.01 -12.27 -5.07
N ALA A 208 14.07 -12.09 -3.76
CA ALA A 208 15.22 -11.54 -3.04
C ALA A 208 15.78 -12.47 -1.95
N GLY A 209 15.17 -13.65 -1.76
CA GLY A 209 15.47 -14.55 -0.65
C GLY A 209 14.71 -14.18 0.64
N ASP A 210 14.85 -15.01 1.68
CA ASP A 210 14.21 -14.82 2.98
C ASP A 210 14.90 -13.70 3.80
N VAL A 211 14.75 -12.45 3.33
CA VAL A 211 15.46 -11.27 3.84
C VAL A 211 14.69 -10.52 4.93
N TYR A 212 13.41 -10.85 5.14
CA TYR A 212 12.53 -10.18 6.08
C TYR A 212 12.00 -11.11 7.16
N GLN A 213 11.91 -10.58 8.38
CA GLN A 213 11.10 -11.14 9.43
C GLN A 213 9.94 -10.17 9.68
N LEU A 214 8.71 -10.57 9.33
CA LEU A 214 7.53 -9.80 9.72
C LEU A 214 7.44 -9.80 11.24
N LYS A 215 7.48 -8.61 11.83
CA LYS A 215 7.42 -8.40 13.28
C LYS A 215 6.06 -7.92 13.75
N GLY A 216 5.23 -7.38 12.86
CA GLY A 216 3.83 -7.07 13.17
C GLY A 216 3.20 -6.09 12.20
N VAL A 217 1.87 -6.07 12.23
CA VAL A 217 1.02 -5.09 11.56
C VAL A 217 0.44 -4.16 12.63
N LEU A 218 0.75 -2.88 12.52
CA LEU A 218 0.38 -1.82 13.46
C LEU A 218 -0.81 -1.04 12.90
N CYS A 219 -1.99 -1.15 13.50
CA CYS A 219 -3.18 -0.44 13.05
C CYS A 219 -3.38 0.85 13.85
N LEU A 220 -3.19 1.99 13.19
CA LEU A 220 -3.48 3.31 13.77
C LEU A 220 -4.97 3.61 13.70
N ILE A 221 -5.54 4.00 14.84
CA ILE A 221 -6.95 4.29 15.02
C ILE A 221 -7.11 5.74 15.45
N ASP A 222 -8.02 6.46 14.79
CA ASP A 222 -8.45 7.78 15.24
C ASP A 222 -9.49 7.63 16.35
N GLY A 223 -9.10 7.83 17.61
CA GLY A 223 -10.01 7.67 18.75
C GLY A 223 -11.29 8.51 18.67
N ALA A 224 -11.22 9.68 18.03
CA ALA A 224 -12.36 10.60 17.89
C ALA A 224 -13.33 10.22 16.76
N GLN A 225 -12.94 9.34 15.84
CA GLN A 225 -13.73 9.00 14.65
C GLN A 225 -13.97 7.49 14.48
N PHE A 226 -13.28 6.65 15.25
CA PHE A 226 -13.27 5.21 15.06
C PHE A 226 -14.65 4.56 15.08
N LEU A 227 -15.50 4.90 16.04
CA LEU A 227 -16.82 4.26 16.18
C LEU A 227 -17.71 4.48 14.95
N GLN A 228 -17.65 5.66 14.34
CA GLN A 228 -18.36 5.96 13.10
C GLN A 228 -17.68 5.29 11.90
N GLN A 229 -16.35 5.30 11.85
CA GLN A 229 -15.60 4.68 10.76
C GLN A 229 -15.83 3.16 10.70
N LEU A 230 -15.93 2.51 11.86
CA LEU A 230 -16.15 1.06 11.97
C LEU A 230 -17.52 0.65 11.43
N SER A 231 -18.57 1.47 11.58
CA SER A 231 -19.90 1.16 11.03
C SER A 231 -19.99 1.37 9.52
N ASP A 232 -19.25 2.33 8.98
CA ASP A 232 -19.46 2.84 7.63
C ASP A 232 -18.45 2.30 6.60
N VAL A 233 -17.31 1.76 7.05
CA VAL A 233 -16.19 1.40 6.18
C VAL A 233 -15.68 -0.01 6.47
N ALA A 234 -16.01 -0.95 5.60
CA ALA A 234 -15.58 -2.35 5.72
C ALA A 234 -14.06 -2.55 5.81
N THR A 235 -13.27 -1.67 5.19
CA THR A 235 -11.81 -1.73 5.27
C THR A 235 -11.28 -1.51 6.69
N VAL A 236 -11.97 -0.74 7.53
CA VAL A 236 -11.55 -0.47 8.91
C VAL A 236 -11.62 -1.74 9.76
N ASP A 237 -12.69 -2.51 9.59
CA ASP A 237 -12.85 -3.81 10.23
C ASP A 237 -11.69 -4.76 9.88
N ARG A 238 -11.33 -4.84 8.61
CA ARG A 238 -10.20 -5.67 8.16
C ARG A 238 -8.83 -5.18 8.63
N GLN A 239 -8.57 -3.88 8.54
CA GLN A 239 -7.31 -3.30 9.05
C GLN A 239 -7.09 -3.66 10.52
N LEU A 240 -8.16 -3.70 11.30
CA LEU A 240 -8.14 -4.06 12.71
C LEU A 240 -8.08 -5.58 12.94
N ALA A 241 -8.88 -6.37 12.21
CA ALA A 241 -8.90 -7.83 12.35
C ALA A 241 -7.54 -8.47 12.05
N HIS A 242 -6.78 -7.89 11.13
CA HIS A 242 -5.48 -8.37 10.66
C HIS A 242 -4.27 -7.66 11.31
N CYS A 243 -4.51 -6.83 12.34
CA CYS A 243 -3.42 -6.19 13.08
C CYS A 243 -2.96 -7.03 14.28
N HIS A 244 -1.73 -6.77 14.70
CA HIS A 244 -1.11 -7.38 15.87
C HIS A 244 -1.02 -6.39 17.04
N LEU A 245 -0.91 -5.10 16.73
CA LEU A 245 -0.97 -3.99 17.68
C LEU A 245 -1.91 -2.91 17.13
N ALA A 246 -2.94 -2.57 17.89
CA ALA A 246 -3.82 -1.45 17.62
C ALA A 246 -3.44 -0.25 18.50
N ILE A 247 -3.21 0.89 17.86
CA ILE A 247 -2.76 2.13 18.51
C ILE A 247 -3.86 3.17 18.37
N VAL A 248 -4.54 3.48 19.47
CA VAL A 248 -5.56 4.53 19.55
C VAL A 248 -4.86 5.88 19.71
N ASN A 249 -4.78 6.62 18.61
CA ASN A 249 -4.23 7.97 18.57
C ASN A 249 -5.32 9.03 18.76
N LYS A 250 -4.89 10.29 18.94
CA LYS A 250 -5.77 11.44 19.22
C LYS A 250 -6.61 11.25 20.49
N ALA A 251 -6.08 10.53 21.47
CA ALA A 251 -6.75 10.31 22.75
C ALA A 251 -6.91 11.60 23.58
N ASP A 252 -6.27 12.70 23.16
CA ASP A 252 -6.48 14.05 23.67
C ASP A 252 -7.80 14.69 23.22
N LEU A 253 -8.47 14.14 22.20
CA LEU A 253 -9.72 14.67 21.65
C LEU A 253 -10.98 13.96 22.17
N ILE A 254 -10.83 12.94 23.02
CA ILE A 254 -11.94 12.13 23.54
C ILE A 254 -11.86 12.01 25.06
N ASP A 255 -13.02 11.83 25.69
CA ASP A 255 -13.11 11.57 27.13
C ASP A 255 -12.92 10.08 27.46
N GLU A 256 -12.90 9.76 28.75
CA GLU A 256 -12.71 8.39 29.25
C GLU A 256 -13.84 7.44 28.84
N GLU A 257 -15.08 7.94 28.73
CA GLU A 257 -16.23 7.14 28.34
C GLU A 257 -16.11 6.72 26.87
N GLN A 258 -15.84 7.68 25.99
CA GLN A 258 -15.60 7.44 24.57
C GLN A 258 -14.40 6.52 24.35
N LEU A 259 -13.30 6.73 25.08
CA LEU A 259 -12.14 5.84 25.00
C LEU A 259 -12.52 4.41 25.40
N SER A 260 -13.29 4.22 26.48
CA SER A 260 -13.76 2.90 26.89
C SER A 260 -14.63 2.25 25.81
N GLN A 261 -15.51 3.02 25.15
CA GLN A 261 -16.33 2.52 24.04
C GLN A 261 -15.48 2.10 22.83
N VAL A 262 -14.46 2.90 22.49
CA VAL A 262 -13.49 2.58 21.42
C VAL A 262 -12.75 1.28 21.74
N LEU A 263 -12.20 1.14 22.94
CA LEU A 263 -11.48 -0.07 23.36
C LEU A 263 -12.38 -1.32 23.36
N ALA A 264 -13.65 -1.17 23.80
CA ALA A 264 -14.61 -2.25 23.76
C ALA A 264 -14.96 -2.67 22.32
N ALA A 265 -15.15 -1.70 21.41
CA ALA A 265 -15.39 -1.98 20.00
C ALA A 265 -14.17 -2.65 19.34
N LEU A 266 -12.95 -2.21 19.67
CA LEU A 266 -11.71 -2.81 19.18
C LEU A 266 -11.61 -4.28 19.55
N ARG A 267 -11.87 -4.62 20.83
CA ARG A 267 -11.81 -5.99 21.33
C ARG A 267 -12.89 -6.91 20.73
N LYS A 268 -14.02 -6.36 20.30
CA LYS A 268 -15.06 -7.15 19.60
C LYS A 268 -14.58 -7.63 18.23
N VAL A 269 -13.79 -6.81 17.52
CA VAL A 269 -13.26 -7.15 16.19
C VAL A 269 -12.00 -8.00 16.31
N ASN A 270 -11.05 -7.57 17.15
CA ASN A 270 -9.79 -8.27 17.38
C ASN A 270 -9.54 -8.47 18.89
N PRO A 271 -9.90 -9.65 19.44
CA PRO A 271 -9.72 -9.93 20.85
C PRO A 271 -8.26 -10.15 21.26
N ARG A 272 -7.33 -10.41 20.32
CA ARG A 272 -5.95 -10.80 20.63
C ARG A 272 -4.92 -9.68 20.54
N CYS A 273 -5.12 -8.70 19.66
CA CYS A 273 -4.11 -7.66 19.42
C CYS A 273 -3.68 -6.95 20.71
N ALA A 274 -2.42 -6.51 20.75
CA ALA A 274 -1.97 -5.57 21.76
C ALA A 274 -2.69 -4.23 21.57
N LEU A 275 -2.90 -3.50 22.66
CA LEU A 275 -3.56 -2.20 22.63
C LEU A 275 -2.66 -1.15 23.25
N GLN A 276 -2.57 -0.02 22.57
CA GLN A 276 -1.85 1.14 23.04
C GLN A 276 -2.67 2.40 22.79
N VAL A 277 -2.55 3.36 23.69
CA VAL A 277 -3.21 4.66 23.57
C VAL A 277 -2.13 5.72 23.51
N CYS A 278 -2.23 6.63 22.54
CA CYS A 278 -1.29 7.73 22.37
C CYS A 278 -1.98 9.04 22.01
N LYS A 279 -1.22 10.12 22.20
CA LYS A 279 -1.62 11.50 21.89
C LYS A 279 -0.59 12.06 20.93
N ASN A 280 -1.04 12.80 19.91
CA ASN A 280 -0.16 13.43 18.93
C ASN A 280 0.86 12.50 18.25
N GLY A 281 0.55 11.20 18.15
CA GLY A 281 1.43 10.19 17.57
C GLY A 281 2.62 9.75 18.43
N ALA A 282 2.71 10.19 19.69
CA ALA A 282 3.77 9.78 20.63
C ALA A 282 3.53 8.34 21.12
N VAL A 283 4.05 7.37 20.37
CA VAL A 283 3.94 5.94 20.66
C VAL A 283 5.15 5.46 21.47
N ASP A 284 4.93 4.56 22.44
CA ASP A 284 5.96 3.77 23.12
C ASP A 284 6.43 2.65 22.18
N LEU A 285 7.75 2.51 22.03
CA LEU A 285 8.41 1.57 21.13
C LEU A 285 8.74 0.21 21.79
N SER A 286 8.25 -0.06 23.01
CA SER A 286 8.41 -1.37 23.68
C SER A 286 8.02 -2.56 22.79
N PHE A 287 7.04 -2.35 21.89
CA PHE A 287 6.58 -3.35 20.93
C PHE A 287 7.70 -3.88 20.00
N LEU A 288 8.82 -3.16 19.85
CA LEU A 288 9.96 -3.61 19.05
C LEU A 288 10.69 -4.82 19.65
N GLU A 289 10.54 -5.01 20.96
CA GLU A 289 11.12 -6.12 21.72
C GLU A 289 10.13 -7.28 21.89
N GLU A 290 8.85 -7.04 21.59
CA GLU A 290 7.77 -8.01 21.74
C GLU A 290 7.68 -8.96 20.53
N ASP A 291 7.01 -10.10 20.75
CA ASP A 291 6.62 -11.01 19.67
C ASP A 291 5.15 -10.79 19.30
N LEU A 292 4.88 -9.69 18.61
CA LEU A 292 3.51 -9.34 18.21
C LEU A 292 2.87 -10.40 17.30
N MET A 293 3.67 -11.18 16.55
CA MET A 293 3.17 -12.24 15.68
C MET A 293 2.45 -13.34 16.49
N ALA A 294 2.79 -13.55 17.76
CA ALA A 294 2.07 -14.46 18.64
C ALA A 294 0.62 -14.03 18.92
N LEU A 295 0.27 -12.76 18.64
CA LEU A 295 -1.06 -12.19 18.83
C LEU A 295 -1.94 -12.30 17.57
N GLN A 296 -1.49 -13.02 16.54
CA GLN A 296 -2.27 -13.20 15.31
C GLN A 296 -3.67 -13.76 15.63
N TRP A 297 -4.67 -13.07 15.09
CA TRP A 297 -6.09 -13.36 15.29
C TRP A 297 -6.74 -13.94 14.05
N ALA A 298 -6.65 -13.20 12.94
CA ALA A 298 -7.20 -13.62 11.66
C ALA A 298 -6.15 -14.38 10.84
N ALA A 299 -6.61 -15.37 10.08
CA ALA A 299 -5.80 -16.06 9.08
C ALA A 299 -5.63 -15.18 7.84
N CYS A 300 -4.55 -15.40 7.08
CA CYS A 300 -4.37 -14.78 5.78
C CYS A 300 -5.59 -15.03 4.89
N GLU A 301 -6.09 -13.98 4.23
CA GLU A 301 -7.24 -14.04 3.32
C GLU A 301 -7.07 -13.05 2.17
N ASP A 302 -7.86 -13.25 1.11
CA ASP A 302 -7.86 -12.36 -0.06
C ASP A 302 -8.20 -10.92 0.35
N SER A 303 -7.37 -9.95 -0.08
CA SER A 303 -7.61 -8.51 0.17
C SER A 303 -8.93 -8.04 -0.43
N LEU A 304 -9.64 -7.14 0.27
CA LEU A 304 -10.79 -6.47 -0.32
C LEU A 304 -10.36 -5.54 -1.45
N ASN A 305 -9.12 -5.06 -1.49
CA ASN A 305 -8.72 -4.09 -2.51
C ASN A 305 -8.60 -4.74 -3.90
N SER A 306 -9.63 -4.53 -4.72
CA SER A 306 -9.69 -4.94 -6.12
C SER A 306 -9.65 -3.73 -7.08
N PRO A 307 -9.40 -3.93 -8.39
CA PRO A 307 -9.48 -2.85 -9.36
C PRO A 307 -10.87 -2.21 -9.41
N ASP A 308 -11.93 -3.01 -9.16
CA ASP A 308 -13.32 -2.58 -9.27
C ASP A 308 -13.79 -1.73 -8.08
N ASN A 309 -13.24 -1.95 -6.89
CA ASN A 309 -13.55 -1.14 -5.70
C ASN A 309 -12.46 -0.13 -5.34
N LYS A 310 -11.50 0.08 -6.25
CA LYS A 310 -10.51 1.15 -6.14
C LYS A 310 -11.26 2.50 -6.05
N PRO A 311 -11.02 3.28 -5.00
CA PRO A 311 -11.57 4.62 -4.88
C PRO A 311 -11.15 5.46 -6.09
N LYS A 312 -12.11 6.18 -6.69
CA LYS A 312 -11.81 7.07 -7.80
C LYS A 312 -11.29 8.40 -7.30
N THR A 313 -10.22 8.86 -7.92
CA THR A 313 -9.62 10.16 -7.66
C THR A 313 -10.13 11.16 -8.69
N LEU A 314 -10.66 12.29 -8.24
CA LEU A 314 -11.05 13.40 -9.10
C LEU A 314 -10.23 14.62 -8.73
N SER A 315 -9.87 15.44 -9.70
CA SER A 315 -9.19 16.71 -9.44
C SER A 315 -10.01 17.87 -9.97
N LEU A 316 -10.17 18.88 -9.13
CA LEU A 316 -10.77 20.16 -9.46
C LEU A 316 -9.65 21.19 -9.53
N THR A 317 -9.62 22.01 -10.57
CA THR A 317 -8.84 23.25 -10.58
C THR A 317 -9.76 24.45 -10.72
N ALA A 318 -9.39 25.56 -10.08
CA ALA A 318 -10.13 26.80 -10.16
C ALA A 318 -9.17 28.00 -10.14
N PRO A 319 -9.42 29.05 -10.94
CA PRO A 319 -8.67 30.28 -10.89
C PRO A 319 -9.20 31.21 -9.79
N GLY A 320 -8.34 32.11 -9.33
CA GLY A 320 -8.71 33.22 -8.46
C GLY A 320 -8.77 32.88 -6.97
N VAL A 321 -9.10 33.91 -6.19
CA VAL A 321 -9.20 33.85 -4.73
C VAL A 321 -10.60 33.37 -4.34
N VAL A 322 -10.68 32.38 -3.45
CA VAL A 322 -11.96 31.91 -2.90
C VAL A 322 -12.08 32.30 -1.42
N PRO A 323 -13.18 32.95 -1.01
CA PRO A 323 -13.44 33.21 0.41
C PRO A 323 -13.52 31.91 1.20
N LYS A 324 -12.85 31.86 2.36
CA LYS A 324 -12.73 30.63 3.16
C LYS A 324 -14.09 30.02 3.50
N ALA A 325 -15.06 30.85 3.89
CA ALA A 325 -16.42 30.42 4.22
C ALA A 325 -17.14 29.73 3.04
N LYS A 326 -16.92 30.18 1.80
CA LYS A 326 -17.50 29.55 0.60
C LYS A 326 -16.86 28.20 0.32
N LEU A 327 -15.54 28.10 0.50
CA LEU A 327 -14.83 26.84 0.34
C LEU A 327 -15.28 25.82 1.39
N GLU A 328 -15.42 26.22 2.66
CA GLU A 328 -15.91 25.34 3.73
C GLU A 328 -17.32 24.83 3.44
N ALA A 329 -18.24 25.71 3.01
CA ALA A 329 -19.60 25.32 2.62
C ALA A 329 -19.60 24.30 1.46
N PHE A 330 -18.75 24.51 0.46
CA PHE A 330 -18.55 23.57 -0.64
C PHE A 330 -18.00 22.21 -0.13
N LEU A 331 -16.96 22.22 0.70
CA LEU A 331 -16.34 21.01 1.23
C LEU A 331 -17.35 20.20 2.06
N HIS A 332 -18.13 20.86 2.92
CA HIS A 332 -19.18 20.20 3.71
C HIS A 332 -20.26 19.53 2.85
N ALA A 333 -20.63 20.13 1.72
CA ALA A 333 -21.63 19.55 0.81
C ALA A 333 -21.11 18.29 0.08
N VAL A 334 -19.81 18.25 -0.24
CA VAL A 334 -19.20 17.14 -0.99
C VAL A 334 -18.70 16.01 -0.07
N LEU A 335 -18.34 16.35 1.17
CA LEU A 335 -17.71 15.44 2.14
C LEU A 335 -18.44 14.11 2.36
N PRO A 336 -19.78 14.03 2.44
CA PRO A 336 -20.48 12.75 2.64
C PRO A 336 -20.09 11.68 1.61
N GLU A 337 -19.81 12.11 0.37
CA GLU A 337 -19.46 11.26 -0.77
C GLU A 337 -17.94 11.07 -0.97
N CYS A 338 -17.11 11.67 -0.11
CA CYS A 338 -15.65 11.61 -0.20
C CYS A 338 -15.03 11.00 1.05
N TYR A 339 -14.02 10.15 0.87
CA TYR A 339 -13.18 9.64 1.96
C TYR A 339 -12.19 10.70 2.43
N ARG A 340 -11.63 11.46 1.49
CA ARG A 340 -10.65 12.51 1.75
C ARG A 340 -10.68 13.55 0.64
N ILE A 341 -10.40 14.79 1.00
CA ILE A 341 -10.18 15.88 0.04
C ILE A 341 -8.85 16.55 0.40
N LYS A 342 -7.98 16.76 -0.57
CA LYS A 342 -6.67 17.37 -0.37
C LYS A 342 -6.27 18.28 -1.50
N GLY A 343 -5.58 19.36 -1.19
CA GLY A 343 -4.94 20.17 -2.23
C GLY A 343 -4.47 21.51 -1.73
N PHE A 344 -4.35 22.46 -2.65
CA PHE A 344 -3.89 23.81 -2.37
C PHE A 344 -4.88 24.80 -2.96
N PHE A 345 -5.26 25.79 -2.17
CA PHE A 345 -6.21 26.81 -2.60
C PHE A 345 -5.72 28.19 -2.21
N LEU A 346 -5.94 29.15 -3.12
CA LEU A 346 -5.72 30.56 -2.86
C LEU A 346 -6.94 31.13 -2.12
N LEU A 347 -6.77 31.41 -0.83
CA LEU A 347 -7.75 32.06 0.03
C LEU A 347 -7.42 33.54 0.21
N GLU A 348 -8.29 34.26 0.90
CA GLU A 348 -8.15 35.70 1.18
C GLU A 348 -6.88 36.04 2.00
N ASP A 349 -6.39 35.09 2.78
CA ASP A 349 -5.16 35.19 3.58
C ASP A 349 -3.92 34.58 2.90
N GLY A 350 -4.06 34.13 1.64
CA GLY A 350 -2.98 33.59 0.82
C GLY A 350 -3.14 32.10 0.48
N TRP A 351 -2.04 31.47 0.08
CA TRP A 351 -2.03 30.06 -0.31
C TRP A 351 -2.13 29.16 0.92
N ASN A 352 -3.09 28.25 0.89
CA ASN A 352 -3.33 27.30 1.95
C ASN A 352 -3.36 25.87 1.40
N GLN A 353 -2.67 24.97 2.08
CA GLN A 353 -2.90 23.54 1.96
C GLN A 353 -4.18 23.20 2.72
N VAL A 354 -5.08 22.46 2.06
CA VAL A 354 -6.34 21.99 2.61
C VAL A 354 -6.29 20.46 2.72
N ASP A 355 -6.60 19.91 3.89
CA ASP A 355 -6.71 18.46 4.12
C ASP A 355 -8.02 18.19 4.88
N VAL A 356 -8.88 17.36 4.28
CA VAL A 356 -10.21 17.05 4.81
C VAL A 356 -10.36 15.56 4.95
N VAL A 357 -10.66 15.10 6.16
CA VAL A 357 -10.96 13.68 6.45
C VAL A 357 -12.12 13.61 7.43
N GLY A 358 -13.22 12.98 7.01
CA GLY A 358 -14.46 13.07 7.78
C GLY A 358 -14.82 14.55 8.04
N PRO A 359 -15.43 14.90 9.19
CA PRO A 359 -15.87 16.26 9.46
C PRO A 359 -14.74 17.27 9.70
N GLN A 360 -13.48 16.81 9.79
CA GLN A 360 -12.33 17.67 10.09
C GLN A 360 -11.78 18.31 8.81
N ILE A 361 -11.68 19.64 8.79
CA ILE A 361 -11.06 20.43 7.72
C ILE A 361 -9.86 21.17 8.32
N ASP A 362 -8.65 20.77 7.91
CA ASP A 362 -7.41 21.40 8.32
C ASP A 362 -6.87 22.34 7.25
N TYR A 363 -6.44 23.52 7.67
CA TYR A 363 -5.76 24.51 6.83
C TYR A 363 -4.32 24.74 7.31
N LYS A 364 -3.38 24.81 6.38
CA LYS A 364 -1.99 25.19 6.67
C LYS A 364 -1.47 26.18 5.63
N PRO A 365 -0.74 27.24 6.03
CA PRO A 365 -0.08 28.12 5.08
C PRO A 365 0.83 27.32 4.14
N ALA A 366 0.81 27.68 2.86
CA ALA A 366 1.56 27.02 1.80
C ALA A 366 2.30 28.04 0.94
N PRO A 367 3.41 27.65 0.30
CA PRO A 367 4.06 28.50 -0.69
C PRO A 367 3.16 28.69 -1.91
N GLU A 368 3.44 29.74 -2.67
CA GLU A 368 2.70 30.06 -3.89
C GLU A 368 2.64 28.88 -4.87
N LYS A 369 1.48 28.72 -5.50
CA LYS A 369 1.21 27.72 -6.54
C LYS A 369 0.74 28.40 -7.81
N GLU A 370 0.78 27.66 -8.91
CA GLU A 370 0.33 28.16 -10.21
C GLU A 370 -1.20 28.29 -10.28
N GLU A 371 -1.93 27.33 -9.71
CA GLU A 371 -3.41 27.31 -9.71
C GLU A 371 -3.95 26.58 -8.47
N SER A 372 -5.15 26.99 -8.02
CA SER A 372 -5.86 26.30 -6.96
C SER A 372 -6.32 24.93 -7.46
N HIS A 373 -6.07 23.90 -6.68
CA HIS A 373 -6.47 22.54 -7.00
C HIS A 373 -6.89 21.74 -5.77
N LEU A 374 -7.91 20.90 -5.92
CA LEU A 374 -8.34 19.93 -4.93
C LEU A 374 -8.43 18.55 -5.58
N VAL A 375 -8.04 17.54 -4.82
CA VAL A 375 -8.10 16.14 -5.18
C VAL A 375 -9.07 15.46 -4.22
N PHE A 376 -10.07 14.79 -4.79
CA PHE A 376 -11.16 14.14 -4.08
C PHE A 376 -10.98 12.64 -4.20
N LEU A 377 -10.96 11.95 -3.07
CA LEU A 377 -10.99 10.50 -3.01
C LEU A 377 -12.43 10.04 -2.80
N SER A 378 -13.09 9.59 -3.86
CA SER A 378 -14.53 9.32 -3.87
C SER A 378 -14.93 8.01 -3.18
N LYS A 379 -16.01 8.05 -2.38
CA LYS A 379 -16.71 6.86 -1.84
C LYS A 379 -17.65 6.22 -2.86
N VAL A 380 -18.24 7.02 -3.74
CA VAL A 380 -19.33 6.63 -4.64
C VAL A 380 -18.87 6.51 -6.10
N GLY A 381 -17.56 6.54 -6.33
CA GLY A 381 -16.95 6.50 -7.67
C GLY A 381 -17.28 7.75 -8.48
N PRO A 382 -17.55 7.64 -9.81
CA PRO A 382 -17.83 8.79 -10.68
C PRO A 382 -19.06 9.60 -10.30
N LYS A 383 -19.98 9.04 -9.49
CA LYS A 383 -21.23 9.72 -9.12
C LYS A 383 -20.98 11.05 -8.40
N VAL A 384 -19.86 11.16 -7.69
CA VAL A 384 -19.48 12.38 -6.96
C VAL A 384 -19.21 13.58 -7.87
N ILE A 385 -18.94 13.36 -9.16
CA ILE A 385 -18.73 14.44 -10.14
C ILE A 385 -19.91 15.42 -10.14
N ARG A 386 -21.14 14.89 -10.12
CA ARG A 386 -22.35 15.72 -10.12
C ARG A 386 -22.50 16.50 -8.82
N THR A 387 -22.16 15.87 -7.69
CA THR A 387 -22.18 16.49 -6.37
C THR A 387 -21.18 17.64 -6.30
N ILE A 388 -19.95 17.43 -6.79
CA ILE A 388 -18.91 18.45 -6.89
C ILE A 388 -19.36 19.61 -7.78
N ASP A 389 -19.88 19.34 -8.99
CA ASP A 389 -20.30 20.40 -9.92
C ASP A 389 -21.46 21.24 -9.38
N ASN A 390 -22.48 20.60 -8.80
CA ASN A 390 -23.61 21.30 -8.20
C ASN A 390 -23.18 22.16 -7.00
N ALA A 391 -22.44 21.57 -6.05
CA ALA A 391 -22.00 22.26 -4.85
C ALA A 391 -21.07 23.43 -5.20
N TRP A 392 -20.18 23.26 -6.18
CA TRP A 392 -19.26 24.32 -6.60
C TRP A 392 -20.01 25.51 -7.18
N ARG A 393 -21.00 25.26 -8.06
CA ARG A 393 -21.82 26.32 -8.66
C ARG A 393 -22.64 27.07 -7.62
N GLU A 394 -23.21 26.36 -6.66
CA GLU A 394 -24.05 26.94 -5.62
C GLU A 394 -23.26 27.77 -4.59
N GLN A 395 -22.13 27.24 -4.12
CA GLN A 395 -21.39 27.83 -3.00
C GLN A 395 -20.29 28.80 -3.46
N VAL A 396 -19.56 28.48 -4.54
CA VAL A 396 -18.38 29.25 -4.97
C VAL A 396 -18.70 30.10 -6.20
N GLY A 397 -19.22 29.47 -7.27
CA GLY A 397 -19.66 30.16 -8.48
C GLY A 397 -18.55 30.63 -9.42
N LEU A 398 -17.30 30.23 -9.20
CA LEU A 398 -16.17 30.52 -10.10
C LEU A 398 -16.05 29.46 -11.21
N PRO A 399 -15.43 29.79 -12.36
CA PRO A 399 -15.06 28.78 -13.34
C PRO A 399 -14.22 27.68 -12.70
N MET A 400 -14.46 26.43 -13.07
CA MET A 400 -13.64 25.30 -12.61
C MET A 400 -13.45 24.30 -13.74
N LYS A 401 -12.41 23.49 -13.62
CA LYS A 401 -12.19 22.29 -14.45
C LYS A 401 -12.16 21.07 -13.54
N LEU A 402 -12.87 20.02 -13.95
CA LEU A 402 -12.83 18.74 -13.27
C LEU A 402 -12.17 17.70 -14.17
N HIS A 403 -11.19 16.99 -13.63
CA HIS A 403 -10.47 15.90 -14.29
C HIS A 403 -10.63 14.61 -13.47
N ASN A 404 -10.67 13.47 -14.16
CA ASN A 404 -10.76 12.13 -13.57
C ASN A 404 -9.52 11.31 -13.86
#